data_AF-A0A7C6NJ34-F1
#
_entry.id   AF-A0A7C6NJ34-F1
#
_cell.length_a   1.000
_cell.length_b   1.000
_cell.length_c   1.000
_cell.angle_alpha   90.00
_cell.angle_beta   90.00
_cell.angle_gamma   90.00
#
_symmetry.space_group_name_H-M   'P 1'
#
loop_
_entity.id
_entity.type
_entity.pdbx_description
1 polymer ?
#
loop_
_entity_poly.entity_id
_entity_poly.type
_entity_poly.pdbx_seq_one_letter_code
_entity_poly.pdbx_strand_id
1 'polypeptide(L)' 'MKKEIKKDKEKVDRHDFLIAWSTGMNDYEISQKLGVSLETVQEVMKDLMEEDNS' A
#
# COMPACT_ATOMS: atom_id res chain seq x y z
N MET A 1 6.84 -5.28 -28.41
CA MET A 1 5.57 -5.18 -27.66
C MET A 1 5.87 -4.58 -26.29
N LYS A 2 5.45 -3.33 -26.05
CA LYS A 2 5.45 -2.77 -24.69
C LYS A 2 4.33 -3.52 -23.97
N LYS A 3 4.67 -4.35 -22.99
CA LYS A 3 3.66 -5.07 -22.19
C LYS A 3 2.89 -4.00 -21.43
N GLU A 4 1.67 -3.72 -21.88
CA GLU A 4 0.69 -2.98 -21.09
C GLU A 4 0.39 -3.86 -19.88
N ILE A 5 1.03 -3.53 -18.76
CA ILE A 5 0.71 -4.10 -17.46
C ILE A 5 -0.65 -3.52 -17.13
N LYS A 6 -1.73 -4.23 -17.51
CA LYS A 6 -3.04 -4.04 -16.89
C LYS A 6 -2.84 -4.45 -15.44
N LYS A 7 -2.48 -3.47 -14.63
CA LYS A 7 -2.38 -3.61 -13.19
C LYS A 7 -3.81 -3.65 -12.72
N ASP A 8 -4.40 -4.84 -12.75
CA ASP A 8 -5.58 -5.13 -11.97
C ASP A 8 -5.32 -4.51 -10.59
N LYS A 9 -6.27 -3.73 -10.09
CA LYS A 9 -6.23 -3.17 -8.73
C LYS A 9 -6.30 -4.36 -7.76
N GLU A 10 -5.23 -5.14 -7.67
CA GLU A 10 -5.04 -6.08 -6.59
C GLU A 10 -5.14 -5.25 -5.32
N LYS A 11 -6.16 -5.56 -4.53
CA LYS A 11 -6.33 -4.99 -3.20
C LYS A 11 -4.99 -5.17 -2.50
N VAL A 12 -4.41 -4.06 -2.03
CA VAL A 12 -3.22 -4.10 -1.20
C VAL A 12 -3.48 -5.14 -0.10
N ASP A 13 -2.63 -6.16 -0.03
CA ASP A 13 -2.69 -7.10 1.08
C ASP A 13 -2.36 -6.32 2.36
N ARG A 14 -3.38 -6.13 3.19
CA ARG A 14 -3.27 -5.36 4.43
C ARG A 14 -2.22 -5.97 5.37
N HIS A 15 -2.01 -7.29 5.32
CA HIS A 15 -1.00 -7.95 6.12
C HIS A 15 0.42 -7.54 5.70
N ASP A 16 0.70 -7.56 4.40
CA ASP A 16 2.01 -7.15 3.86
C ASP A 16 2.28 -5.65 4.10
N PHE A 17 1.25 -4.81 3.99
CA PHE A 17 1.34 -3.40 4.37
C PHE A 17 1.71 -3.23 5.85
N LEU A 18 1.01 -3.91 6.75
CA LEU A 18 1.26 -3.80 8.20
C LEU A 18 2.65 -4.31 8.59
N ILE A 19 3.12 -5.40 7.96
CA ILE A 19 4.50 -5.87 8.17
C ILE A 19 5.48 -4.78 7.75
N ALA A 20 5.36 -4.26 6.53
CA ALA A 20 6.26 -3.23 6.01
C ALA A 20 6.26 -1.97 6.90
N TRP A 21 5.07 -1.50 7.30
CA TRP A 21 4.92 -0.37 8.20
C TRP A 21 5.53 -0.63 9.58
N SER A 22 5.29 -1.82 10.17
CA SER A 22 5.86 -2.21 11.47
C SER A 22 7.39 -2.30 11.47
N THR A 23 8.00 -2.56 10.30
CA THR A 23 9.46 -2.57 10.13
C THR A 23 10.07 -1.17 9.99
N GLY A 24 9.24 -0.12 10.01
CA GLY A 24 9.69 1.28 9.90
C GLY A 24 9.92 1.75 8.46
N MET A 25 9.42 1.04 7.45
CA MET A 25 9.48 1.50 6.06
C MET A 25 8.61 2.75 5.86
N ASN A 26 9.09 3.67 5.04
CA ASN A 26 8.30 4.84 4.64
C ASN A 26 7.32 4.51 3.49
N ASP A 27 6.35 5.40 3.27
CA ASP A 27 5.29 5.18 2.27
C ASP A 27 5.82 4.91 0.86
N TYR A 28 6.94 5.54 0.48
CA TYR A 28 7.57 5.31 -0.82
C TYR A 28 8.16 3.90 -0.90
N GLU A 29 8.88 3.45 0.11
CA GLU A 29 9.41 2.08 0.19
C GLU A 29 8.29 1.04 0.16
N ILE A 30 7.20 1.29 0.91
CA ILE A 30 6.02 0.44 0.92
C ILE A 30 5.39 0.39 -0.47
N SER A 31 5.28 1.53 -1.17
CA SER A 31 4.73 1.59 -2.54
C SER A 31 5.54 0.76 -3.52
N GLN A 32 6.88 0.78 -3.40
CA GLN A 32 7.77 -0.01 -4.26
C GLN A 32 7.69 -1.50 -3.92
N LYS A 33 7.65 -1.84 -2.62
CA LYS A 33 7.59 -3.22 -2.12
C LYS A 33 6.30 -3.91 -2.52
N LEU A 34 5.16 -3.24 -2.33
CA LEU A 34 3.83 -3.74 -2.67
C LEU A 34 3.51 -3.55 -4.15
N GLY A 35 4.36 -2.82 -4.87
CA GLY A 35 4.13 -2.47 -6.25
C GLY A 35 2.80 -1.74 -6.41
N VAL A 36 2.51 -0.69 -5.64
CA VAL A 36 1.32 0.17 -5.76
C VAL A 36 1.71 1.64 -5.89
N SER A 37 0.76 2.53 -6.15
CA SER A 37 1.06 3.97 -6.13
C SER A 37 1.20 4.46 -4.68
N LEU A 38 1.97 5.52 -4.50
CA LEU A 38 2.10 6.19 -3.20
C LEU A 38 0.76 6.64 -2.64
N GLU A 39 -0.12 7.16 -3.51
CA GLU A 39 -1.48 7.56 -3.16
C GLU A 39 -2.28 6.41 -2.54
N THR A 40 -2.20 5.20 -3.11
CA THR A 40 -2.87 4.01 -2.54
C THR A 40 -2.32 3.65 -1.16
N VAL A 41 -1.02 3.79 -0.93
CA VAL A 41 -0.41 3.57 0.40
C VAL A 41 -0.99 4.57 1.41
N GLN A 42 -1.10 5.84 1.02
CA GLN A 42 -1.64 6.90 1.88
C GLN A 42 -3.12 6.71 2.19
N GLU A 43 -3.94 6.28 1.22
CA GLU A 43 -5.35 5.94 1.44
C GLU A 43 -5.48 4.80 2.47
N VAL A 44 -4.73 3.71 2.30
CA VAL A 44 -4.75 2.57 3.25
C VAL A 44 -4.32 3.00 4.66
N MET A 45 -3.30 3.86 4.75
CA MET A 45 -2.80 4.36 6.03
C MET A 45 -3.82 5.26 6.73
N LYS A 46 -4.55 6.08 5.96
CA LYS A 46 -5.64 6.92 6.46
C LYS A 46 -6.81 6.07 6.95
N ASP A 47 -7.25 5.09 6.18
CA ASP A 47 -8.35 4.19 6.54
C ASP A 47 -8.05 3.45 7.87
N LEU A 48 -6.80 3.02 8.06
CA LEU A 48 -6.35 2.37 9.30
C LEU A 48 -6.36 3.31 10.52
N MET A 49 -6.02 4.58 10.35
CA MET A 49 -6.08 5.57 11.45
C MET A 49 -7.50 6.01 11.80
N GLU A 50 -8.42 6.00 10.84
CA GLU A 50 -9.83 6.32 11.08
C GLU A 50 -10.58 5.15 11.77
N GLU A 51 -10.20 3.90 11.49
CA GLU A 51 -10.77 2.71 12.16
C GLU A 51 -10.47 2.66 13.67
N ASP A 52 -9.36 3.23 14.15
CA ASP A 52 -8.98 3.22 15.57
C ASP A 52 -9.71 4.30 16.41
N ASN A 53 -10.47 5.20 15.78
CA ASN A 53 -11.18 6.32 16.41
C ASN A 53 -12.72 6.14 16.48
N SER A 54 -13.27 4.94 16.19
CA SER A 54 -14.71 4.62 16.32
C SER A 54 -15.05 3.68 17.47
#